data_AF-A0A166N9R7-F1
#
_entry.id   AF-A0A166N9R7-F1
#
_cell.length_a   1.000
_cell.length_b   1.000
_cell.length_c   1.000
_cell.angle_alpha   90.00
_cell.angle_beta   90.00
_cell.angle_gamma   90.00
#
_symmetry.space_group_name_H-M   'P 1'
#
loop_
_entity.id
_entity.type
_entity.pdbx_description
1 polymer ?
#
loop_
_entity_poly.entity_id
_entity_poly.type
_entity_poly.pdbx_seq_one_letter_code
_entity_poly.pdbx_strand_id
1 'polypeptide(L)'
;MATPPYNIAQDLSGDVVGLILEHFANPSGIIESDHLLALSHVCVRWRQLIRDHRAFWRLLHLSVSTLTTGQVCQFLDRAAVAASRDDGATVDIDIDIADIQSDVLDRVLPAVATVIHRARVLSLNVDPTYIDAVYGTLLANPAPEMHELFVRFRKKTAPHVYRLSVNFLGGTAPQLHKCVLGWVEFPAQRIDALRNVRALNLFQTIDARSFLDIFPATFASTFPKLQHLRLCARTIRIQLQPGEEAPVLALHSVTLDTSCNISKLLSAWPSLNQAPKTMLWMPDRQEVWPWLKDIAVGEPFHLHLTRDPYATAFRICFVGVRSGKTRTSRECFYWYEDMGSSYRLDEVFLDAPCAWQDRITELTISQTVWSHSIVSVWLAKLNLRAVKQTVLVLDDPDATLDSLRASPALRVPSVHSLIVEAGPDIESPSISAKLLRHISGHGFITPIPMCSVTVRRPVTVVGH
;
A
#
# COMPACT_ATOMS: atom_id res chain seq x y z
N MET A 1 5.10 31.12 65.58
CA MET A 1 5.67 30.12 64.64
C MET A 1 4.56 29.65 63.73
N ALA A 2 4.49 30.18 62.51
CA ALA A 2 3.49 29.74 61.53
C ALA A 2 3.99 28.43 60.90
N THR A 3 3.24 27.34 61.09
CA THR A 3 3.42 26.11 60.33
C THR A 3 3.27 26.43 58.84
N PRO A 4 4.22 26.04 57.98
CA PRO A 4 4.08 26.28 56.55
C PRO A 4 2.85 25.52 56.04
N PRO A 5 2.14 26.04 55.02
CA PRO A 5 0.97 25.36 54.47
C PRO A 5 1.37 23.96 53.99
N TYR A 6 0.72 22.96 54.56
CA TYR A 6 0.87 21.55 54.21
C TYR A 6 0.41 21.37 52.76
N ASN A 7 1.36 21.21 51.84
CA ASN A 7 1.07 21.14 50.41
C ASN A 7 0.66 19.70 50.04
N ILE A 8 -0.64 19.41 50.14
CA ILE A 8 -1.25 18.09 49.83
C ILE A 8 -0.83 17.58 48.42
N ALA A 9 -0.45 18.48 47.51
CA ALA A 9 0.03 18.11 46.17
C ALA A 9 1.42 17.44 46.14
N GLN A 10 2.24 17.52 47.21
CA GLN A 10 3.56 16.88 47.24
C GLN A 10 3.54 15.40 47.66
N ASP A 11 2.46 14.94 48.31
CA ASP A 11 2.38 13.62 48.96
C ASP A 11 1.51 12.60 48.24
N LEU A 12 0.99 12.91 47.04
CA LEU A 12 0.52 11.85 46.14
C LEU A 12 1.73 10.95 45.85
N SER A 13 1.72 9.75 46.42
CA SER A 13 2.82 8.79 46.30
C SER A 13 3.09 8.52 44.82
N GLY A 14 4.34 8.20 44.47
CA GLY A 14 4.71 7.88 43.09
C GLY A 14 3.83 6.77 42.49
N ASP A 15 3.29 5.91 43.36
CA ASP A 15 2.37 4.83 43.03
C ASP A 15 1.06 5.34 42.43
N VAL A 16 0.51 6.46 42.92
CA VAL A 16 -0.73 7.03 42.37
C VAL A 16 -0.52 7.55 40.95
N VAL A 17 0.62 8.20 40.69
CA VAL A 17 0.95 8.68 39.35
C VAL A 17 1.22 7.52 38.40
N GLY A 18 1.90 6.48 38.86
CA GLY A 18 2.10 5.23 38.11
C GLY A 18 0.75 4.60 37.71
N LEU A 19 -0.16 4.45 38.68
CA LEU A 19 -1.51 3.94 38.44
C LEU A 19 -2.32 4.82 37.49
N ILE A 20 -2.19 6.15 37.59
CA ILE A 20 -2.82 7.09 36.68
C ILE A 20 -2.30 6.89 35.24
N LEU A 21 -0.98 6.77 35.06
CA LEU A 21 -0.39 6.52 33.75
C LEU A 21 -0.81 5.15 33.20
N GLU A 22 -0.87 4.11 34.03
CA GLU A 22 -1.37 2.79 33.63
C GLU A 22 -2.87 2.82 33.27
N HIS A 23 -3.67 3.63 33.96
CA HIS A 23 -5.10 3.77 33.70
C HIS A 23 -5.40 4.59 32.43
N PHE A 24 -4.58 5.61 32.13
CA PHE A 24 -4.69 6.40 30.91
C PHE A 24 -4.11 5.70 29.69
N ALA A 25 -3.29 4.67 29.89
CA ALA A 25 -2.91 3.78 28.82
C ALA A 25 -4.17 2.99 28.38
N ASN A 26 -4.73 3.34 27.21
CA ASN A 26 -5.83 2.60 26.58
C ASN A 26 -5.46 1.09 26.46
N PRO A 27 -6.34 0.13 26.11
CA PRO A 27 -5.95 -1.28 25.90
C PRO A 27 -4.79 -1.49 24.91
N SER A 28 -4.51 -0.50 24.06
CA SER A 28 -3.35 -0.42 23.17
C SER A 28 -2.04 0.06 23.83
N GLY A 29 -2.08 0.52 25.08
CA GLY A 29 -0.97 1.08 25.83
C GLY A 29 -0.57 2.51 25.44
N ILE A 30 -1.42 3.22 24.67
CA ILE A 30 -1.08 4.52 24.08
C ILE A 30 -1.81 5.63 24.86
N ILE A 31 -1.03 6.43 25.59
CA ILE A 31 -1.47 7.74 26.05
C ILE A 31 -1.09 8.72 24.95
N GLU A 32 -2.03 9.56 24.51
CA GLU A 32 -1.71 10.62 23.53
C GLU A 32 -0.56 11.50 24.05
N SER A 33 0.39 11.80 23.15
CA SER A 33 1.61 12.53 23.50
C SER A 33 1.31 13.88 24.18
N ASP A 34 0.21 14.53 23.80
CA ASP A 34 -0.19 15.83 24.33
C ASP A 34 -0.66 15.75 25.79
N HIS A 35 -1.32 14.65 26.19
CA HIS A 35 -1.68 14.42 27.58
C HIS A 35 -0.44 14.18 28.44
N LEU A 36 0.52 13.38 27.98
CA LEU A 36 1.78 13.17 28.70
C LEU A 36 2.56 14.49 28.89
N LEU A 37 2.55 15.36 27.88
CA LEU A 37 3.15 16.68 28.00
C LEU A 37 2.43 17.53 29.05
N ALA A 38 1.11 17.65 28.98
CA ALA A 38 0.33 18.42 29.94
C ALA A 38 0.60 17.95 31.39
N LEU A 39 0.63 16.63 31.60
CA LEU A 39 0.94 16.04 32.91
C LEU A 39 2.38 16.33 33.37
N SER A 40 3.33 16.47 32.44
CA SER A 40 4.73 16.81 32.76
C SER A 40 4.93 18.25 33.26
N HIS A 41 3.89 19.08 33.16
CA HIS A 41 3.89 20.45 33.67
C HIS A 41 3.29 20.58 35.08
N VAL A 42 2.72 19.52 35.66
CA VAL A 42 2.11 19.55 37.01
C VAL A 42 3.15 19.87 38.10
N CYS A 43 4.22 19.07 38.18
CA CYS A 43 5.35 19.35 39.06
C CYS A 43 6.61 18.59 38.58
N VAL A 44 7.76 18.88 39.20
CA VAL A 44 9.05 18.25 38.85
C VAL A 44 8.99 16.71 38.98
N ARG A 45 8.32 16.20 40.01
CA ARG A 45 8.17 14.75 40.23
C ARG A 45 7.38 14.08 39.11
N TRP A 46 6.26 14.68 38.70
CA TRP A 46 5.44 14.15 37.60
C TRP A 46 6.21 14.14 36.28
N ARG A 47 6.97 15.21 36.00
CA ARG A 47 7.86 15.27 34.83
C ARG A 47 8.85 14.10 34.82
N GLN A 48 9.49 13.82 35.95
CA GLN A 48 10.44 12.71 36.06
C GLN A 48 9.75 11.37 35.83
N LEU A 49 8.62 11.11 36.51
CA LEU A 49 7.85 9.88 36.37
C LEU A 49 7.37 9.66 34.92
N ILE A 50 6.94 10.71 34.24
CA ILE A 50 6.52 10.65 32.84
C ILE A 50 7.71 10.37 31.93
N ARG A 51 8.85 11.04 32.13
CA ARG A 51 10.09 10.74 31.38
C ARG A 51 10.55 9.30 31.61
N ASP A 52 10.30 8.75 32.79
CA ASP A 52 10.61 7.37 33.12
C ASP A 52 9.63 6.35 32.52
N HIS A 53 8.40 6.79 32.24
CA HIS A 53 7.37 5.94 31.69
C HIS A 53 7.61 5.61 30.21
N ARG A 54 7.46 4.33 29.85
CA ARG A 54 7.70 3.83 28.47
C ARG A 54 6.89 4.56 27.41
N ALA A 55 5.63 4.92 27.70
CA ALA A 55 4.77 5.62 26.73
C ALA A 55 5.33 6.98 26.29
N PHE A 56 6.16 7.63 27.13
CA PHE A 56 6.74 8.92 26.79
C PHE A 56 7.72 8.83 25.64
N TRP A 57 8.61 7.83 25.60
CA TRP A 57 9.69 7.76 24.60
C TRP A 57 9.53 6.62 23.58
N ARG A 58 8.53 5.73 23.75
CA ARG A 58 8.28 4.61 22.84
C ARG A 58 7.86 5.04 21.43
N LEU A 59 7.09 6.11 21.28
CA LEU A 59 6.60 6.58 19.97
C LEU A 59 7.15 7.99 19.69
N LEU A 60 8.23 8.10 18.92
CA LEU A 60 8.79 9.36 18.50
C LEU A 60 8.10 9.82 17.21
N HIS A 61 7.10 10.69 17.36
CA HIS A 61 6.31 11.18 16.24
C HIS A 61 6.54 12.67 15.99
N LEU A 62 6.71 13.04 14.72
CA LEU A 62 6.89 14.41 14.28
C LEU A 62 6.21 14.61 12.92
N SER A 63 4.94 15.04 12.93
CA SER A 63 4.15 15.29 11.71
C SER A 63 3.58 16.70 11.68
N VAL A 64 4.21 17.59 10.92
CA VAL A 64 3.70 18.96 10.71
C VAL A 64 4.21 19.53 9.38
N SER A 65 3.45 20.47 8.82
CA SER A 65 3.94 21.30 7.71
C SER A 65 5.11 22.18 8.14
N THR A 66 5.02 22.80 9.31
CA THR A 66 6.03 23.70 9.89
C THR A 66 6.41 23.26 11.31
N LEU A 67 7.69 23.01 11.58
CA LEU A 67 8.15 22.63 12.92
C LEU A 67 8.27 23.88 13.78
N THR A 68 7.69 23.81 14.97
CA THR A 68 7.98 24.77 16.02
C THR A 68 9.22 24.34 16.80
N THR A 69 9.95 25.30 17.37
CA THR A 69 11.08 25.02 18.27
C THR A 69 10.67 24.11 19.43
N GLY A 70 9.45 24.28 19.95
CA GLY A 70 8.91 23.44 21.02
C GLY A 70 8.79 21.96 20.63
N GLN A 71 8.25 21.68 19.44
CA GLN A 71 8.12 20.30 18.93
C GLN A 71 9.48 19.65 18.70
N VAL A 72 10.44 20.39 18.14
CA VAL A 72 11.82 19.90 17.96
C VAL A 72 12.44 19.58 19.33
N CYS A 73 12.38 20.51 20.28
CA CYS A 73 12.92 20.28 21.62
C CYS A 73 12.28 19.08 22.33
N GLN A 74 10.97 18.91 22.19
CA GLN A 74 10.27 17.73 22.73
C GLN A 74 10.75 16.44 22.06
N PHE A 75 10.83 16.41 20.73
CA PHE A 75 11.33 15.24 20.00
C PHE A 75 12.73 14.86 20.47
N LEU A 76 13.63 15.85 20.58
CA LEU A 76 15.00 15.65 21.05
C LEU A 76 15.07 15.15 22.48
N ASP A 77 14.25 15.67 23.40
CA ASP A 77 14.20 15.19 24.78
C ASP A 77 13.77 13.73 24.86
N ARG A 78 12.75 13.36 24.09
CA ARG A 78 12.25 11.97 24.02
C ARG A 78 13.27 11.03 23.38
N ALA A 79 13.93 11.47 22.31
CA ALA A 79 14.99 10.71 21.64
C ALA A 79 16.20 10.52 22.57
N ALA A 80 16.59 11.54 23.35
CA ALA A 80 17.67 11.44 24.33
C ALA A 80 17.33 10.44 25.45
N VAL A 81 16.10 10.49 25.98
CA VAL A 81 15.63 9.50 26.96
C VAL A 81 15.65 8.10 26.36
N ALA A 82 15.15 7.93 25.14
CA ALA A 82 15.20 6.65 24.43
C ALA A 82 16.65 6.16 24.22
N ALA A 83 17.58 7.01 23.80
CA ALA A 83 18.97 6.62 23.58
C ALA A 83 19.67 6.17 24.87
N SER A 84 19.26 6.70 26.03
CA SER A 84 19.89 6.41 27.33
C SER A 84 19.43 5.11 28.02
N ARG A 85 18.42 4.42 27.47
CA ARG A 85 17.83 3.22 28.09
C ARG A 85 18.52 1.94 27.61
N ASP A 86 18.82 1.06 28.56
CA ASP A 86 19.46 -0.25 28.32
C ASP A 86 18.53 -1.43 28.66
N ASP A 87 17.22 -1.19 28.70
CA ASP A 87 16.20 -2.18 29.08
C ASP A 87 15.74 -3.08 27.91
N GLY A 88 16.42 -3.00 26.77
CA GLY A 88 16.07 -3.76 25.55
C GLY A 88 14.73 -3.36 24.91
N ALA A 89 14.03 -2.36 25.44
CA ALA A 89 12.77 -1.94 24.86
C ALA A 89 12.98 -1.25 23.50
N THR A 90 11.95 -1.32 22.65
CA THR A 90 12.01 -0.78 21.29
C THR A 90 11.27 0.54 21.16
N VAL A 91 11.61 1.28 20.11
CA VAL A 91 11.03 2.59 19.78
C VAL A 91 10.43 2.55 18.38
N ASP A 92 9.29 3.21 18.19
CA ASP A 92 8.69 3.48 16.89
C ASP A 92 8.94 4.95 16.55
N ILE A 93 9.52 5.21 15.39
CA ILE A 93 9.87 6.56 14.92
C ILE A 93 9.07 6.86 13.67
N ASP A 94 8.34 7.96 13.66
CA ASP A 94 7.54 8.42 12.53
C ASP A 94 7.71 9.92 12.32
N ILE A 95 8.38 10.29 11.23
CA ILE A 95 8.70 11.66 10.87
C ILE A 95 8.04 11.94 9.52
N ASP A 96 7.10 12.88 9.49
CA ASP A 96 6.35 13.26 8.31
C ASP A 96 6.36 14.79 8.13
N ILE A 97 7.32 15.28 7.34
CA ILE A 97 7.62 16.70 7.20
C ILE A 97 7.61 17.09 5.73
N ALA A 98 6.73 18.02 5.36
CA ALA A 98 6.55 18.44 3.98
C ALA A 98 7.62 19.41 3.49
N ASP A 99 7.95 20.36 4.35
CA ASP A 99 8.72 21.54 3.97
C ASP A 99 10.17 21.42 4.43
N ILE A 100 11.04 22.11 3.70
CA ILE A 100 12.47 22.15 4.02
C ILE A 100 12.69 23.05 5.23
N GLN A 101 13.23 22.48 6.28
CA GLN A 101 13.57 23.08 7.55
C GLN A 101 14.95 22.62 8.01
N SER A 102 15.79 23.56 8.46
CA SER A 102 17.18 23.29 8.86
C SER A 102 17.25 22.39 10.10
N ASP A 103 16.33 22.57 11.06
CA ASP A 103 16.27 21.75 12.28
C ASP A 103 16.18 20.24 11.98
N VAL A 104 15.59 19.85 10.85
CA VAL A 104 15.50 18.43 10.45
C VAL A 104 16.89 17.85 10.21
N LEU A 105 17.71 18.57 9.44
CA LEU A 105 19.09 18.18 9.12
C LEU A 105 19.99 18.27 10.34
N ASP A 106 19.92 19.39 11.04
CA ASP A 106 20.90 19.76 12.05
C ASP A 106 20.66 19.06 13.39
N ARG A 107 19.42 18.64 13.67
CA ARG A 107 19.02 18.16 15.01
C ARG A 107 18.20 16.89 14.97
N VAL A 108 17.13 16.83 14.17
CA VAL A 108 16.21 15.68 14.18
C VAL A 108 16.87 14.42 13.65
N LEU A 109 17.46 14.44 12.46
CA LEU A 109 18.12 13.28 11.87
C LEU A 109 19.32 12.78 12.70
N PRO A 110 20.19 13.65 13.25
CA PRO A 110 21.20 13.22 14.22
C PRO A 110 20.62 12.50 15.44
N ALA A 111 19.50 12.98 15.99
CA ALA A 111 18.83 12.31 17.10
C ALA A 111 18.18 10.98 16.69
N VAL A 112 17.72 10.83 15.44
CA VAL A 112 17.29 9.52 14.91
C VAL A 112 18.47 8.56 14.85
N ALA A 113 19.64 9.01 14.37
CA ALA A 113 20.84 8.17 14.30
C ALA A 113 21.23 7.60 15.68
N THR A 114 21.05 8.35 16.77
CA THR A 114 21.39 7.85 18.12
C THR A 114 20.41 6.80 18.64
N VAL A 115 19.17 6.77 18.15
CA VAL A 115 18.11 5.85 18.62
C VAL A 115 17.87 4.67 17.66
N ILE A 116 18.36 4.72 16.43
CA ILE A 116 18.05 3.75 15.36
C ILE A 116 18.31 2.29 15.74
N HIS A 117 19.30 2.03 16.60
CA HIS A 117 19.63 0.68 17.08
C HIS A 117 18.49 0.03 17.88
N ARG A 118 17.57 0.83 18.43
CA ARG A 118 16.36 0.38 19.16
C ARG A 118 15.08 0.51 18.32
N ALA A 119 15.18 1.06 17.11
CA ALA A 119 14.00 1.35 16.30
C ALA A 119 13.39 0.04 15.80
N ARG A 120 12.14 -0.23 16.18
CA ARG A 120 11.34 -1.34 15.65
C ARG A 120 10.68 -0.96 14.33
N VAL A 121 10.12 0.24 14.27
CA VAL A 121 9.56 0.82 13.05
C VAL A 121 10.22 2.18 12.85
N LEU A 122 10.72 2.42 11.64
CA LEU A 122 11.21 3.73 11.24
C LEU A 122 10.45 4.17 9.98
N SER A 123 9.71 5.27 10.09
CA SER A 123 8.98 5.91 9.00
C SER A 123 9.49 7.32 8.82
N LEU A 124 10.03 7.60 7.64
CA LEU A 124 10.53 8.88 7.19
C LEU A 124 9.78 9.25 5.91
N ASN A 125 8.96 10.29 5.96
CA ASN A 125 8.28 10.87 4.81
C ASN A 125 8.64 12.35 4.73
N VAL A 126 9.71 12.66 4.01
CA VAL A 126 10.36 13.99 4.07
C VAL A 126 10.55 14.61 2.69
N ASP A 127 11.03 15.85 2.62
CA ASP A 127 11.41 16.46 1.35
C ASP A 127 12.63 15.73 0.71
N PRO A 128 12.63 15.48 -0.62
CA PRO A 128 13.75 14.82 -1.30
C PRO A 128 15.08 15.57 -1.28
N THR A 129 15.14 16.83 -0.87
CA THR A 129 16.41 17.51 -0.56
C THR A 129 17.16 16.86 0.60
N TYR A 130 16.49 16.05 1.44
CA TYR A 130 17.09 15.33 2.55
C TYR A 130 17.65 13.94 2.19
N ILE A 131 17.62 13.54 0.92
CA ILE A 131 18.03 12.17 0.51
C ILE A 131 19.38 11.77 1.11
N ASP A 132 20.42 12.59 0.95
CA ASP A 132 21.76 12.24 1.43
C ASP A 132 21.84 12.17 2.95
N ALA A 133 21.16 13.09 3.65
CA ALA A 133 21.15 13.12 5.11
C ALA A 133 20.35 11.95 5.70
N VAL A 134 19.22 11.60 5.10
CA VAL A 134 18.40 10.46 5.50
C VAL A 134 19.19 9.17 5.33
N TYR A 135 19.74 8.91 4.14
CA TYR A 135 20.50 7.68 3.93
C TYR A 135 21.82 7.67 4.70
N GLY A 136 22.47 8.83 4.89
CA GLY A 136 23.63 8.98 5.77
C GLY A 136 23.31 8.62 7.23
N THR A 137 22.14 9.03 7.73
CA THR A 137 21.62 8.66 9.06
C THR A 137 21.44 7.14 9.18
N LEU A 138 20.88 6.51 8.15
CA LEU A 138 20.69 5.06 8.09
C LEU A 138 22.00 4.27 7.97
N LEU A 139 23.12 4.91 7.61
CA LEU A 139 24.44 4.28 7.58
C LEU A 139 25.18 4.35 8.93
N ALA A 140 24.73 5.23 9.84
CA ALA A 140 25.49 5.53 11.05
C ALA A 140 25.60 4.34 12.01
N ASN A 141 24.51 3.57 12.17
CA ASN A 141 24.44 2.52 13.19
C ASN A 141 23.69 1.27 12.70
N PRO A 142 24.05 0.09 13.26
CA PRO A 142 23.23 -1.12 13.23
C PRO A 142 21.78 -0.89 13.64
N ALA A 143 20.86 -1.67 13.07
CA ALA A 143 19.43 -1.64 13.43
C ALA A 143 18.92 -3.05 13.82
N PRO A 144 19.44 -3.65 14.92
CA PRO A 144 19.15 -5.04 15.30
C PRO A 144 17.66 -5.31 15.52
N GLU A 145 16.94 -4.33 16.09
CA GLU A 145 15.53 -4.45 16.47
C GLU A 145 14.57 -4.00 15.37
N MET A 146 15.03 -3.65 14.17
CA MET A 146 14.17 -3.07 13.14
C MET A 146 13.37 -4.12 12.39
N HIS A 147 12.05 -3.98 12.40
CA HIS A 147 11.08 -4.84 11.71
C HIS A 147 10.62 -4.22 10.39
N GLU A 148 10.35 -2.92 10.40
CA GLU A 148 9.81 -2.19 9.26
C GLU A 148 10.56 -0.88 9.03
N LEU A 149 10.97 -0.66 7.79
CA LEU A 149 11.62 0.58 7.34
C LEU A 149 10.80 1.21 6.23
N PHE A 150 10.46 2.47 6.38
CA PHE A 150 9.79 3.27 5.38
C PHE A 150 10.54 4.57 5.13
N VAL A 151 11.16 4.68 3.96
CA VAL A 151 11.79 5.91 3.48
C VAL A 151 11.05 6.36 2.24
N ARG A 152 10.26 7.43 2.38
CA ARG A 152 9.48 8.05 1.31
C ARG A 152 9.83 9.52 1.22
N PHE A 153 9.60 10.07 0.04
CA PHE A 153 9.83 11.48 -0.21
C PHE A 153 8.57 12.11 -0.80
N ARG A 154 8.11 13.21 -0.21
CA ARG A 154 6.77 13.78 -0.50
C ARG A 154 6.63 14.33 -1.92
N LYS A 155 7.72 14.84 -2.50
CA LYS A 155 7.72 15.39 -3.86
C LYS A 155 7.98 14.31 -4.89
N LYS A 156 7.27 14.42 -6.03
CA LYS A 156 7.45 13.57 -7.21
C LYS A 156 8.74 13.85 -8.00
N THR A 157 9.62 14.71 -7.51
CA THR A 157 10.92 14.99 -8.10
C THR A 157 11.97 15.06 -6.99
N ALA A 158 13.19 14.65 -7.30
CA ALA A 158 14.32 14.68 -6.40
C ALA A 158 15.54 15.14 -7.19
N PRO A 159 16.51 15.76 -6.50
CA PRO A 159 17.73 16.23 -7.15
C PRO A 159 18.55 15.08 -7.76
N HIS A 160 18.55 13.91 -7.13
CA HIS A 160 19.31 12.74 -7.56
C HIS A 160 18.77 11.44 -6.98
N VAL A 161 19.39 10.33 -7.37
CA VAL A 161 19.17 8.98 -6.82
C VAL A 161 20.32 8.67 -5.88
N TYR A 162 20.02 8.12 -4.70
CA TYR A 162 21.04 7.72 -3.73
C TYR A 162 21.55 6.32 -4.01
N ARG A 163 22.85 6.15 -4.19
CA ARG A 163 23.46 4.82 -4.30
C ARG A 163 23.59 4.19 -2.92
N LEU A 164 22.82 3.15 -2.66
CA LEU A 164 22.85 2.43 -1.38
C LEU A 164 24.24 1.82 -1.16
N SER A 165 24.73 1.97 0.07
CA SER A 165 25.97 1.33 0.50
C SER A 165 25.71 -0.12 0.93
N VAL A 166 26.73 -0.97 0.75
CA VAL A 166 26.74 -2.34 1.28
C VAL A 166 26.60 -2.38 2.81
N ASN A 167 26.99 -1.29 3.49
CA ASN A 167 26.91 -1.13 4.94
C ASN A 167 25.60 -0.48 5.40
N PHE A 168 24.54 -0.52 4.58
CA PHE A 168 23.21 -0.03 4.96
C PHE A 168 22.78 -0.58 6.33
N LEU A 169 22.29 0.28 7.23
CA LEU A 169 21.95 -0.07 8.63
C LEU A 169 23.12 -0.73 9.37
N GLY A 170 24.34 -0.20 9.22
CA GLY A 170 25.56 -0.78 9.80
C GLY A 170 25.83 -2.21 9.33
N GLY A 171 25.24 -2.65 8.22
CA GLY A 171 25.33 -4.00 7.68
C GLY A 171 24.45 -5.05 8.40
N THR A 172 23.65 -4.69 9.40
CA THR A 172 22.83 -5.65 10.15
C THR A 172 21.45 -5.13 10.54
N ALA A 173 20.43 -5.87 10.12
CA ALA A 173 19.03 -5.68 10.52
C ALA A 173 18.30 -7.05 10.47
N PRO A 174 18.56 -7.95 11.42
CA PRO A 174 18.12 -9.33 11.37
C PRO A 174 16.59 -9.49 11.45
N GLN A 175 15.86 -8.55 12.05
CA GLN A 175 14.40 -8.60 12.15
C GLN A 175 13.66 -7.91 10.98
N LEU A 176 14.41 -7.26 10.07
CA LEU A 176 13.83 -6.45 9.02
C LEU A 176 13.16 -7.34 7.98
N HIS A 177 11.84 -7.24 7.89
CA HIS A 177 11.04 -8.07 6.98
C HIS A 177 10.20 -7.24 6.00
N LYS A 178 10.07 -5.93 6.22
CA LYS A 178 9.33 -5.03 5.33
C LYS A 178 10.10 -3.74 5.12
N CYS A 179 10.28 -3.37 3.86
CA CYS A 179 11.09 -2.24 3.47
C CYS A 179 10.43 -1.44 2.35
N VAL A 180 10.40 -0.14 2.51
CA VAL A 180 10.00 0.82 1.48
C VAL A 180 11.13 1.80 1.30
N LEU A 181 11.67 1.89 0.08
CA LEU A 181 12.82 2.73 -0.23
C LEU A 181 12.49 3.63 -1.41
N GLY A 182 12.64 4.93 -1.19
CA GLY A 182 12.50 5.96 -2.21
C GLY A 182 13.85 6.37 -2.78
N TRP A 183 13.96 6.50 -4.10
CA TRP A 183 15.10 7.12 -4.79
C TRP A 183 16.44 6.46 -4.51
N VAL A 184 16.49 5.13 -4.65
CA VAL A 184 17.70 4.35 -4.43
C VAL A 184 18.19 3.66 -5.68
N GLU A 185 19.51 3.56 -5.81
CA GLU A 185 20.21 2.67 -6.72
C GLU A 185 20.88 1.58 -5.88
N PHE A 186 20.68 0.31 -6.25
CA PHE A 186 21.34 -0.80 -5.57
C PHE A 186 22.78 -0.95 -6.07
N PRO A 187 23.74 -1.20 -5.17
CA PRO A 187 25.10 -1.54 -5.57
C PRO A 187 25.13 -2.90 -6.28
N ALA A 188 26.21 -3.20 -6.99
CA ALA A 188 26.43 -4.50 -7.61
C ALA A 188 26.71 -5.61 -6.58
N GLN A 189 27.03 -5.24 -5.34
CA GLN A 189 27.24 -6.16 -4.22
C GLN A 189 25.95 -6.32 -3.38
N ARG A 190 25.85 -7.44 -2.67
CA ARG A 190 24.72 -7.72 -1.77
C ARG A 190 24.71 -6.79 -0.55
N ILE A 191 23.51 -6.48 -0.04
CA ILE A 191 23.31 -5.72 1.22
C ILE A 191 22.78 -6.66 2.30
N ASP A 192 23.65 -7.07 3.24
CA ASP A 192 23.32 -8.11 4.23
C ASP A 192 22.19 -7.73 5.19
N ALA A 193 22.01 -6.43 5.49
CA ALA A 193 20.91 -5.93 6.30
C ALA A 193 19.52 -6.21 5.70
N LEU A 194 19.42 -6.41 4.38
CA LEU A 194 18.14 -6.60 3.68
C LEU A 194 17.77 -8.08 3.45
N ARG A 195 18.62 -9.03 3.88
CA ARG A 195 18.47 -10.46 3.59
C ARG A 195 17.16 -11.10 4.05
N ASN A 196 16.53 -10.52 5.07
CA ASN A 196 15.31 -11.05 5.69
C ASN A 196 14.03 -10.37 5.18
N VAL A 197 14.15 -9.38 4.28
CA VAL A 197 13.01 -8.66 3.72
C VAL A 197 12.13 -9.60 2.91
N ARG A 198 10.85 -9.65 3.29
CA ARG A 198 9.77 -10.40 2.62
C ARG A 198 8.89 -9.50 1.78
N ALA A 199 8.77 -8.23 2.15
CA ALA A 199 8.00 -7.22 1.42
C ALA A 199 8.86 -6.02 1.08
N LEU A 200 9.10 -5.78 -0.20
CA LEU A 200 9.89 -4.66 -0.70
C LEU A 200 9.04 -3.76 -1.59
N ASN A 201 9.12 -2.46 -1.36
CA ASN A 201 8.53 -1.45 -2.23
C ASN A 201 9.59 -0.42 -2.63
N LEU A 202 9.88 -0.36 -3.92
CA LEU A 202 10.82 0.60 -4.48
C LEU A 202 10.04 1.71 -5.18
N PHE A 203 10.29 2.94 -4.75
CA PHE A 203 9.69 4.13 -5.33
C PHE A 203 10.76 5.00 -5.97
N GLN A 204 10.67 5.17 -7.27
CA GLN A 204 11.38 6.16 -8.02
C GLN A 204 10.36 6.95 -8.83
N THR A 205 10.68 8.17 -9.19
CA THR A 205 9.64 9.05 -9.71
C THR A 205 9.32 8.84 -11.17
N ILE A 206 8.38 9.67 -11.60
CA ILE A 206 7.83 9.71 -12.94
C ILE A 206 8.55 10.80 -13.77
N ASP A 207 9.61 11.43 -13.24
CA ASP A 207 10.42 12.32 -14.09
C ASP A 207 11.05 11.51 -15.23
N ALA A 208 11.05 12.10 -16.43
CA ALA A 208 11.45 11.49 -17.70
C ALA A 208 12.86 10.91 -17.69
N ARG A 209 13.73 11.36 -16.77
CA ARG A 209 15.13 10.94 -16.69
C ARG A 209 15.39 9.85 -15.65
N SER A 210 14.43 9.55 -14.79
CA SER A 210 14.63 8.57 -13.72
C SER A 210 14.36 7.15 -14.22
N PHE A 211 15.31 6.25 -13.94
CA PHE A 211 15.23 4.84 -14.27
C PHE A 211 15.59 4.00 -13.04
N LEU A 212 14.88 2.89 -12.86
CA LEU A 212 15.17 1.91 -11.84
C LEU A 212 15.99 0.79 -12.47
N ASP A 213 17.29 0.81 -12.26
CA ASP A 213 18.16 -0.27 -12.67
C ASP A 213 18.07 -1.42 -11.65
N ILE A 214 17.81 -2.62 -12.17
CA ILE A 214 17.79 -3.84 -11.38
C ILE A 214 18.76 -4.83 -12.01
N PHE A 215 19.69 -5.32 -11.19
CA PHE A 215 20.61 -6.41 -11.50
C PHE A 215 20.06 -7.70 -10.86
N PRO A 216 19.39 -8.59 -11.62
CA PRO A 216 18.59 -9.66 -11.02
C PRO A 216 19.36 -10.58 -10.06
N ALA A 217 20.60 -10.98 -10.38
CA ALA A 217 21.42 -11.81 -9.50
C ALA A 217 21.74 -11.13 -8.16
N THR A 218 22.27 -9.90 -8.22
CA THR A 218 22.54 -9.13 -7.00
C THR A 218 21.27 -8.87 -6.20
N PHE A 219 20.17 -8.56 -6.89
CA PHE A 219 18.88 -8.32 -6.27
C PHE A 219 18.38 -9.57 -5.54
N ALA A 220 18.41 -10.74 -6.17
CA ALA A 220 18.02 -11.99 -5.52
C ALA A 220 18.93 -12.38 -4.36
N SER A 221 20.23 -12.13 -4.47
CA SER A 221 21.18 -12.36 -3.37
C SER A 221 20.95 -11.41 -2.18
N THR A 222 20.47 -10.19 -2.45
CA THR A 222 20.13 -9.19 -1.43
C THR A 222 18.79 -9.50 -0.76
N PHE A 223 17.84 -10.05 -1.52
CA PHE A 223 16.47 -10.32 -1.06
C PHE A 223 16.07 -11.80 -1.22
N PRO A 224 16.78 -12.76 -0.61
CA PRO A 224 16.53 -14.19 -0.82
C PRO A 224 15.18 -14.67 -0.26
N LYS A 225 14.56 -13.91 0.66
CA LYS A 225 13.25 -14.23 1.27
C LYS A 225 12.10 -13.39 0.71
N LEU A 226 12.31 -12.69 -0.40
CA LEU A 226 11.31 -11.79 -0.95
C LEU A 226 10.08 -12.54 -1.45
N GLN A 227 8.91 -12.11 -0.98
CA GLN A 227 7.60 -12.67 -1.35
C GLN A 227 6.70 -11.63 -2.00
N HIS A 228 6.81 -10.37 -1.58
CA HIS A 228 6.00 -9.27 -2.08
C HIS A 228 6.91 -8.19 -2.65
N LEU A 229 6.79 -7.92 -3.94
CA LEU A 229 7.56 -6.89 -4.62
C LEU A 229 6.64 -5.84 -5.21
N ARG A 230 6.89 -4.57 -4.91
CA ARG A 230 6.30 -3.43 -5.61
C ARG A 230 7.41 -2.59 -6.22
N LEU A 231 7.32 -2.36 -7.52
CA LEU A 231 8.21 -1.49 -8.28
C LEU A 231 7.38 -0.33 -8.80
N CYS A 232 7.69 0.88 -8.35
CA CYS A 232 7.09 2.12 -8.82
C CYS A 232 8.19 2.98 -9.42
N ALA A 233 8.21 3.10 -10.75
CA ALA A 233 9.20 3.88 -11.49
C ALA A 233 8.72 4.10 -12.93
N ARG A 234 9.02 5.25 -13.54
CA ARG A 234 8.66 5.50 -14.95
C ARG A 234 9.20 4.41 -15.88
N THR A 235 10.48 4.11 -15.73
CA THR A 235 11.21 3.14 -16.54
C THR A 235 11.95 2.19 -15.62
N ILE A 236 11.74 0.89 -15.80
CA ILE A 236 12.50 -0.16 -15.12
C ILE A 236 13.44 -0.77 -16.16
N ARG A 237 14.72 -0.86 -15.83
CA ARG A 237 15.74 -1.47 -16.69
C ARG A 237 16.31 -2.69 -15.99
N ILE A 238 16.19 -3.84 -16.65
CA ILE A 238 16.84 -5.05 -16.19
C ILE A 238 18.21 -5.12 -16.84
N GLN A 239 19.25 -5.16 -16.01
CA GLN A 239 20.64 -5.25 -16.42
C GLN A 239 21.11 -6.70 -16.20
N LEU A 240 21.24 -7.46 -17.29
CA LEU A 240 21.78 -8.83 -17.27
C LEU A 240 23.20 -8.81 -17.84
N GLN A 241 24.12 -9.53 -17.21
CA GLN A 241 25.41 -9.80 -17.85
C GLN A 241 25.21 -10.76 -19.04
N PRO A 242 26.04 -10.69 -20.09
CA PRO A 242 25.96 -11.63 -21.21
C PRO A 242 26.07 -13.09 -20.74
N GLY A 243 25.05 -13.91 -21.03
CA GLY A 243 24.99 -15.32 -20.63
C GLY A 243 24.46 -15.56 -19.21
N GLU A 244 24.09 -14.52 -18.47
CA GLU A 244 23.50 -14.64 -17.14
C GLU A 244 21.99 -14.89 -17.24
N GLU A 245 21.51 -15.96 -16.60
CA GLU A 245 20.08 -16.19 -16.42
C GLU A 245 19.56 -15.44 -15.18
N ALA A 246 18.40 -14.82 -15.30
CA ALA A 246 17.77 -14.17 -14.16
C ALA A 246 17.40 -15.21 -13.09
N PRO A 247 17.77 -15.00 -11.81
CA PRO A 247 17.45 -15.93 -10.75
C PRO A 247 15.95 -16.04 -10.52
N VAL A 248 15.56 -17.26 -10.11
CA VAL A 248 14.18 -17.57 -9.72
C VAL A 248 13.93 -17.03 -8.32
N LEU A 249 12.94 -16.13 -8.19
CA LEU A 249 12.44 -15.64 -6.91
C LEU A 249 11.07 -16.26 -6.64
N ALA A 250 10.86 -16.74 -5.40
CA ALA A 250 9.59 -17.30 -4.95
C ALA A 250 8.57 -16.21 -4.59
N LEU A 251 8.25 -15.33 -5.55
CA LEU A 251 7.35 -14.20 -5.35
C LEU A 251 5.90 -14.70 -5.21
N HIS A 252 5.23 -14.30 -4.14
CA HIS A 252 3.79 -14.48 -3.96
C HIS A 252 2.99 -13.39 -4.67
N SER A 253 3.46 -12.14 -4.61
CA SER A 253 2.81 -11.02 -5.28
C SER A 253 3.78 -10.01 -5.89
N VAL A 254 3.42 -9.49 -7.06
CA VAL A 254 4.16 -8.43 -7.76
C VAL A 254 3.23 -7.28 -8.09
N THR A 255 3.65 -6.06 -7.83
CA THR A 255 2.97 -4.83 -8.28
C THR A 255 3.94 -4.02 -9.12
N LEU A 256 3.57 -3.74 -10.36
CA LEU A 256 4.35 -2.91 -11.28
C LEU A 256 3.57 -1.63 -11.54
N ASP A 257 4.17 -0.50 -11.17
CA ASP A 257 3.64 0.84 -11.38
C ASP A 257 4.64 1.59 -12.24
N THR A 258 4.50 1.40 -13.55
CA THR A 258 5.51 1.77 -14.52
C THR A 258 4.92 1.99 -15.91
N SER A 259 5.57 2.86 -16.67
CA SER A 259 5.28 3.08 -18.09
C SER A 259 6.22 2.29 -19.02
N CYS A 260 7.03 1.36 -18.48
CA CYS A 260 7.96 0.58 -19.29
C CYS A 260 7.27 -0.51 -20.11
N ASN A 261 7.96 -1.02 -21.14
CA ASN A 261 7.53 -2.20 -21.88
C ASN A 261 7.51 -3.43 -20.95
N ILE A 262 6.33 -3.80 -20.48
CA ILE A 262 6.13 -4.82 -19.45
C ILE A 262 6.51 -6.19 -20.00
N SER A 263 6.24 -6.50 -21.26
CA SER A 263 6.62 -7.75 -21.91
C SER A 263 8.13 -7.95 -21.90
N LYS A 264 8.91 -6.89 -22.17
CA LYS A 264 10.37 -6.92 -22.08
C LYS A 264 10.85 -7.12 -20.65
N LEU A 265 10.19 -6.49 -19.67
CA LEU A 265 10.49 -6.68 -18.26
C LEU A 265 10.21 -8.12 -17.79
N LEU A 266 9.04 -8.66 -18.14
CA LEU A 266 8.63 -10.02 -17.78
C LEU A 266 9.46 -11.09 -18.49
N SER A 267 9.88 -10.85 -19.74
CA SER A 267 10.78 -11.77 -20.45
C SER A 267 12.20 -11.73 -19.90
N ALA A 268 12.70 -10.56 -19.51
CA ALA A 268 14.01 -10.42 -18.87
C ALA A 268 14.03 -10.99 -17.44
N TRP A 269 12.88 -11.02 -16.75
CA TRP A 269 12.79 -11.56 -15.40
C TRP A 269 11.54 -12.43 -15.19
N PRO A 270 11.59 -13.71 -15.58
CA PRO A 270 10.43 -14.62 -15.58
C PRO A 270 9.74 -14.77 -14.22
N SER A 271 10.48 -14.64 -13.12
CA SER A 271 9.95 -14.68 -11.74
C SER A 271 8.81 -13.68 -11.51
N LEU A 272 8.83 -12.53 -12.17
CA LEU A 272 7.77 -11.52 -12.08
C LEU A 272 6.45 -12.02 -12.67
N ASN A 273 6.52 -12.80 -13.75
CA ASN A 273 5.36 -13.38 -14.41
C ASN A 273 4.85 -14.65 -13.70
N GLN A 274 5.75 -15.38 -13.04
CA GLN A 274 5.39 -16.61 -12.32
C GLN A 274 4.64 -16.34 -11.01
N ALA A 275 4.70 -15.12 -10.48
CA ALA A 275 4.00 -14.75 -9.26
C ALA A 275 2.49 -15.05 -9.36
N PRO A 276 1.91 -15.72 -8.34
CA PRO A 276 0.48 -16.02 -8.32
C PRO A 276 -0.39 -14.78 -8.43
N LYS A 277 0.01 -13.67 -7.81
CA LYS A 277 -0.73 -12.40 -7.85
C LYS A 277 0.13 -11.33 -8.51
N THR A 278 -0.31 -10.81 -9.64
CA THR A 278 0.37 -9.69 -10.30
C THR A 278 -0.61 -8.56 -10.48
N MET A 279 -0.17 -7.34 -10.17
CA MET A 279 -0.92 -6.12 -10.40
C MET A 279 -0.12 -5.17 -11.28
N LEU A 280 -0.72 -4.68 -12.35
CA LEU A 280 -0.19 -3.61 -13.17
C LEU A 280 -0.96 -2.33 -12.88
N TRP A 281 -0.24 -1.26 -12.63
CA TRP A 281 -0.83 0.07 -12.52
C TRP A 281 -0.72 0.73 -13.89
N MET A 282 -1.85 1.05 -14.49
CA MET A 282 -1.91 1.84 -15.72
C MET A 282 -1.02 1.31 -16.87
N PRO A 283 -1.16 0.03 -17.25
CA PRO A 283 -0.34 -0.56 -18.29
C PRO A 283 -0.58 0.07 -19.68
N ASP A 284 0.44 0.02 -20.54
CA ASP A 284 0.25 0.28 -21.96
C ASP A 284 -0.68 -0.80 -22.56
N ARG A 285 -1.55 -0.40 -23.48
CA ARG A 285 -2.58 -1.26 -24.08
C ARG A 285 -1.98 -2.51 -24.71
N GLN A 286 -0.85 -2.35 -25.38
CA GLN A 286 -0.18 -3.45 -26.09
C GLN A 286 0.45 -4.47 -25.13
N GLU A 287 0.62 -4.10 -23.86
CA GLU A 287 1.34 -4.88 -22.85
C GLU A 287 0.41 -5.71 -21.95
N VAL A 288 -0.87 -5.33 -21.86
CA VAL A 288 -1.86 -6.05 -21.04
C VAL A 288 -2.03 -7.48 -21.53
N TRP A 289 -2.15 -7.68 -22.84
CA TRP A 289 -2.45 -9.01 -23.39
C TRP A 289 -1.30 -10.02 -23.27
N PRO A 290 -0.04 -9.66 -23.61
CA PRO A 290 1.12 -10.51 -23.32
C PRO A 290 1.22 -10.93 -21.85
N TRP A 291 0.90 -10.02 -20.92
CA TRP A 291 0.89 -10.30 -19.49
C TRP A 291 -0.27 -11.22 -19.06
N LEU A 292 -1.46 -11.05 -19.63
CA LEU A 292 -2.61 -11.92 -19.35
C LEU A 292 -2.48 -13.31 -19.97
N LYS A 293 -1.60 -13.50 -20.97
CA LYS A 293 -1.50 -14.73 -21.77
C LYS A 293 -1.39 -16.00 -20.92
N ASP A 294 -0.75 -15.94 -19.75
CA ASP A 294 -0.56 -17.12 -18.90
C ASP A 294 -1.84 -17.62 -18.21
N ILE A 295 -2.83 -16.75 -18.00
CA ILE A 295 -4.17 -17.13 -17.56
C ILE A 295 -5.12 -17.25 -18.78
N ALA A 296 -4.98 -16.32 -19.73
CA ALA A 296 -5.86 -16.18 -20.87
C ALA A 296 -5.62 -17.23 -21.97
N VAL A 297 -4.66 -18.14 -21.84
CA VAL A 297 -4.43 -19.27 -22.78
C VAL A 297 -4.44 -20.60 -22.00
N GLY A 298 -5.61 -21.24 -21.89
CA GLY A 298 -5.71 -22.63 -21.40
C GLY A 298 -6.79 -22.95 -20.36
N GLU A 299 -7.36 -21.97 -19.65
CA GLU A 299 -8.38 -22.21 -18.61
C GLU A 299 -9.52 -21.18 -18.51
N PRO A 300 -10.71 -21.56 -18.03
CA PRO A 300 -11.73 -20.59 -17.64
C PRO A 300 -11.22 -19.63 -16.54
N PHE A 301 -11.74 -18.40 -16.52
CA PHE A 301 -11.42 -17.43 -15.47
C PHE A 301 -12.66 -16.65 -15.03
N HIS A 302 -12.55 -16.02 -13.86
CA HIS A 302 -13.50 -15.05 -13.35
C HIS A 302 -12.99 -13.64 -13.68
N LEU A 303 -13.90 -12.74 -14.01
CA LEU A 303 -13.62 -11.32 -14.22
C LEU A 303 -14.23 -10.51 -13.09
N HIS A 304 -13.42 -9.76 -12.35
CA HIS A 304 -13.87 -8.85 -11.31
C HIS A 304 -13.56 -7.41 -11.69
N LEU A 305 -14.59 -6.56 -11.69
CA LEU A 305 -14.54 -5.13 -11.98
C LEU A 305 -14.95 -4.36 -10.73
N THR A 306 -13.98 -3.99 -9.90
CA THR A 306 -14.24 -3.42 -8.57
C THR A 306 -13.72 -2.00 -8.47
N ARG A 307 -14.40 -1.14 -7.71
CA ARG A 307 -13.90 0.20 -7.38
C ARG A 307 -12.59 0.10 -6.60
N ASP A 308 -11.62 0.97 -6.89
CA ASP A 308 -10.47 1.13 -6.02
C ASP A 308 -10.85 2.04 -4.85
N PRO A 309 -10.75 1.58 -3.58
CA PRO A 309 -11.25 2.33 -2.43
C PRO A 309 -10.50 3.65 -2.19
N TYR A 310 -9.31 3.81 -2.76
CA TYR A 310 -8.43 4.94 -2.46
C TYR A 310 -8.23 5.90 -3.65
N ALA A 311 -9.00 5.78 -4.74
CA ALA A 311 -8.81 6.65 -5.90
C ALA A 311 -10.03 6.76 -6.82
N THR A 312 -9.96 7.72 -7.76
CA THR A 312 -10.77 7.79 -8.99
C THR A 312 -10.38 6.67 -9.99
N ALA A 313 -10.16 5.47 -9.47
CA ALA A 313 -9.67 4.32 -10.20
C ALA A 313 -10.58 3.11 -9.97
N PHE A 314 -10.49 2.14 -10.87
CA PHE A 314 -11.12 0.84 -10.75
C PHE A 314 -10.10 -0.25 -11.06
N ARG A 315 -10.42 -1.48 -10.67
CA ARG A 315 -9.58 -2.65 -10.89
C ARG A 315 -10.28 -3.61 -11.82
N ILE A 316 -9.53 -4.09 -12.82
CA ILE A 316 -9.91 -5.17 -13.71
C ILE A 316 -9.09 -6.39 -13.31
N CYS A 317 -9.72 -7.36 -12.67
CA CYS A 317 -9.04 -8.50 -12.08
C CYS A 317 -9.49 -9.81 -12.74
N PHE A 318 -8.53 -10.54 -13.30
CA PHE A 318 -8.72 -11.86 -13.89
C PHE A 318 -8.24 -12.93 -12.92
N VAL A 319 -9.11 -13.88 -12.59
CA VAL A 319 -8.80 -14.97 -11.65
C VAL A 319 -8.94 -16.31 -12.35
N GLY A 320 -7.83 -17.03 -12.55
CA GLY A 320 -7.84 -18.36 -13.16
C GLY A 320 -8.57 -19.38 -12.29
N VAL A 321 -9.58 -20.08 -12.85
CA VAL A 321 -10.43 -20.99 -12.07
C VAL A 321 -9.64 -22.19 -11.54
N ARG A 322 -8.70 -22.74 -12.32
CA ARG A 322 -7.92 -23.91 -11.91
C ARG A 322 -6.61 -23.50 -11.26
N SER A 323 -5.92 -22.51 -11.83
CA SER A 323 -4.62 -22.08 -11.32
C SER A 323 -4.71 -21.23 -10.05
N GLY A 324 -5.85 -20.57 -9.81
CA GLY A 324 -6.00 -19.57 -8.74
C GLY A 324 -5.13 -18.32 -8.95
N LYS A 325 -4.41 -18.20 -10.07
CA LYS A 325 -3.60 -17.03 -10.38
C LYS A 325 -4.49 -15.81 -10.56
N THR A 326 -3.97 -14.66 -10.15
CA THR A 326 -4.65 -13.37 -10.22
C THR A 326 -3.82 -12.38 -11.02
N ARG A 327 -4.48 -11.71 -11.96
CA ARG A 327 -3.91 -10.64 -12.78
C ARG A 327 -4.81 -9.42 -12.65
N THR A 328 -4.32 -8.37 -12.00
CA THR A 328 -5.10 -7.15 -11.77
C THR A 328 -4.53 -5.97 -12.55
N SER A 329 -5.29 -5.37 -13.46
CA SER A 329 -5.00 -4.03 -13.97
C SER A 329 -5.70 -3.01 -13.10
N ARG A 330 -5.02 -1.92 -12.74
CA ARG A 330 -5.64 -0.76 -12.10
C ARG A 330 -5.72 0.37 -13.13
N GLU A 331 -6.94 0.82 -13.40
CA GLU A 331 -7.28 1.82 -14.40
C GLU A 331 -7.86 3.07 -13.73
N CYS A 332 -7.65 4.24 -14.32
CA CYS A 332 -8.16 5.52 -13.81
C CYS A 332 -9.31 6.04 -14.67
N PHE A 333 -10.43 6.45 -14.06
CA PHE A 333 -11.60 6.93 -14.81
C PHE A 333 -11.29 8.18 -15.65
N TYR A 334 -10.60 9.15 -15.05
CA TYR A 334 -10.30 10.45 -15.70
C TYR A 334 -9.50 10.30 -17.00
N TRP A 335 -8.75 9.21 -17.18
CA TRP A 335 -8.02 8.97 -18.43
C TRP A 335 -8.91 8.74 -19.63
N TYR A 336 -10.06 8.12 -19.40
CA TYR A 336 -11.02 7.88 -20.46
C TYR A 336 -11.91 9.10 -20.71
N GLU A 337 -12.09 9.95 -19.70
CA GLU A 337 -12.84 11.20 -19.79
C GLU A 337 -12.02 12.31 -20.48
N ASP A 338 -10.79 12.55 -20.00
CA ASP A 338 -9.95 13.66 -20.43
C ASP A 338 -9.26 13.41 -21.78
N MET A 339 -8.84 12.17 -22.07
CA MET A 339 -8.10 11.87 -23.31
C MET A 339 -9.01 11.66 -24.54
N GLY A 340 -10.33 11.81 -24.38
CA GLY A 340 -11.30 11.67 -25.45
C GLY A 340 -11.24 10.30 -26.15
N SER A 341 -11.57 10.26 -27.45
CA SER A 341 -11.61 9.01 -28.24
C SER A 341 -10.28 8.28 -28.37
N SER A 342 -9.16 8.88 -27.95
CA SER A 342 -7.83 8.29 -28.09
C SER A 342 -7.54 7.18 -27.09
N TYR A 343 -8.26 7.11 -25.96
CA TYR A 343 -8.12 6.05 -24.95
C TYR A 343 -9.44 5.29 -24.77
N ARG A 344 -9.56 4.16 -25.48
CA ARG A 344 -10.74 3.29 -25.43
C ARG A 344 -10.38 1.96 -24.78
N LEU A 345 -11.16 1.55 -23.77
CA LEU A 345 -11.09 0.20 -23.18
C LEU A 345 -11.17 -0.90 -24.26
N ASP A 346 -11.91 -0.63 -25.33
CA ASP A 346 -12.03 -1.50 -26.49
C ASP A 346 -10.68 -1.88 -27.09
N GLU A 347 -9.77 -0.92 -27.27
CA GLU A 347 -8.47 -1.17 -27.89
C GLU A 347 -7.53 -1.96 -26.96
N VAL A 348 -7.76 -1.92 -25.65
CA VAL A 348 -6.97 -2.67 -24.66
C VAL A 348 -7.39 -4.14 -24.62
N PHE A 349 -8.69 -4.41 -24.68
CA PHE A 349 -9.24 -5.74 -24.37
C PHE A 349 -10.02 -6.40 -25.52
N LEU A 350 -10.57 -5.66 -26.49
CA LEU A 350 -11.33 -6.25 -27.60
C LEU A 350 -10.44 -6.65 -28.79
N ASP A 351 -9.34 -5.94 -29.03
CA ASP A 351 -8.42 -6.24 -30.15
C ASP A 351 -7.49 -7.44 -29.87
N ALA A 352 -7.74 -8.16 -28.78
CA ALA A 352 -7.02 -9.39 -28.46
C ALA A 352 -7.27 -10.47 -29.55
N PRO A 353 -6.21 -11.10 -30.09
CA PRO A 353 -6.31 -12.05 -31.20
C PRO A 353 -7.05 -13.37 -30.88
N CYS A 354 -7.49 -13.57 -29.64
CA CYS A 354 -8.23 -14.76 -29.23
C CYS A 354 -9.54 -14.40 -28.53
N ALA A 355 -10.56 -15.26 -28.70
CA ALA A 355 -11.88 -15.13 -28.09
C ALA A 355 -11.85 -15.40 -26.57
N TRP A 356 -11.08 -14.62 -25.81
CA TRP A 356 -10.92 -14.78 -24.36
C TRP A 356 -12.23 -14.57 -23.60
N GLN A 357 -13.14 -13.77 -24.15
CA GLN A 357 -14.44 -13.45 -23.57
C GLN A 357 -15.31 -14.71 -23.38
N ASP A 358 -15.16 -15.69 -24.28
CA ASP A 358 -15.86 -16.98 -24.20
C ASP A 358 -15.33 -17.88 -23.06
N ARG A 359 -14.37 -17.41 -22.27
CA ARG A 359 -13.81 -18.13 -21.12
C ARG A 359 -14.12 -17.50 -19.79
N ILE A 360 -14.78 -16.35 -19.79
CA ILE A 360 -15.28 -15.72 -18.57
C ILE A 360 -16.48 -16.54 -18.10
N THR A 361 -16.34 -17.19 -16.94
CA THR A 361 -17.40 -18.05 -16.38
C THR A 361 -18.20 -17.37 -15.28
N GLU A 362 -17.58 -16.38 -14.63
CA GLU A 362 -18.19 -15.54 -13.60
C GLU A 362 -17.79 -14.07 -13.85
N LEU A 363 -18.74 -13.17 -13.70
CA LEU A 363 -18.53 -11.73 -13.72
C LEU A 363 -18.90 -11.14 -12.35
N THR A 364 -17.93 -10.57 -11.65
CA THR A 364 -18.19 -9.70 -10.49
C THR A 364 -18.04 -8.25 -10.91
N ILE A 365 -18.98 -7.39 -10.54
CA ILE A 365 -18.93 -5.96 -10.86
C ILE A 365 -19.45 -5.11 -9.70
N SER A 366 -18.71 -4.07 -9.35
CA SER A 366 -19.16 -3.01 -8.43
C SER A 366 -20.23 -2.15 -9.08
N GLN A 367 -21.24 -1.75 -8.32
CA GLN A 367 -22.32 -0.87 -8.75
C GLN A 367 -21.78 0.44 -9.33
N THR A 368 -20.85 1.09 -8.64
CA THR A 368 -20.24 2.35 -9.08
C THR A 368 -19.51 2.20 -10.41
N VAL A 369 -18.71 1.14 -10.55
CA VAL A 369 -17.96 0.82 -11.77
C VAL A 369 -18.90 0.52 -12.93
N TRP A 370 -20.00 -0.20 -12.69
CA TRP A 370 -21.00 -0.47 -13.72
C TRP A 370 -21.73 0.81 -14.15
N SER A 371 -22.09 1.67 -13.20
CA SER A 371 -22.79 2.93 -13.50
C SER A 371 -21.95 3.88 -14.36
N HIS A 372 -20.63 3.68 -14.38
CA HIS A 372 -19.73 4.46 -15.22
C HIS A 372 -20.00 4.19 -16.71
N SER A 373 -20.25 5.26 -17.48
CA SER A 373 -20.65 5.19 -18.89
C SER A 373 -19.63 4.43 -19.76
N ILE A 374 -18.35 4.67 -19.52
CA ILE A 374 -17.25 4.08 -20.31
C ILE A 374 -17.14 2.57 -20.07
N VAL A 375 -17.23 2.13 -18.81
CA VAL A 375 -17.11 0.71 -18.46
C VAL A 375 -18.36 -0.04 -18.92
N SER A 376 -19.56 0.52 -18.73
CA SER A 376 -20.80 -0.12 -19.17
C SER A 376 -20.90 -0.25 -20.70
N VAL A 377 -20.46 0.75 -21.46
CA VAL A 377 -20.38 0.66 -22.93
C VAL A 377 -19.39 -0.41 -23.37
N TRP A 378 -18.20 -0.48 -22.75
CA TRP A 378 -17.21 -1.52 -23.03
C TRP A 378 -17.76 -2.92 -22.72
N LEU A 379 -18.34 -3.10 -21.54
CA LEU A 379 -18.95 -4.35 -21.11
C LEU A 379 -20.06 -4.83 -22.06
N ALA A 380 -20.89 -3.91 -22.57
CA ALA A 380 -21.96 -4.24 -23.51
C ALA A 380 -21.45 -4.76 -24.87
N LYS A 381 -20.18 -4.49 -25.21
CA LYS A 381 -19.50 -5.01 -26.41
C LYS A 381 -18.88 -6.39 -26.20
N LEU A 382 -18.68 -6.81 -24.96
CA LEU A 382 -18.13 -8.13 -24.66
C LEU A 382 -19.15 -9.23 -24.97
N ASN A 383 -18.71 -10.28 -25.66
CA ASN A 383 -19.46 -11.49 -25.91
C ASN A 383 -19.37 -12.44 -24.71
N LEU A 384 -20.13 -12.15 -23.66
CA LEU A 384 -20.09 -12.87 -22.38
C LEU A 384 -20.93 -14.17 -22.37
N ARG A 385 -20.81 -15.00 -23.42
CA ARG A 385 -21.64 -16.21 -23.59
C ARG A 385 -21.34 -17.31 -22.59
N ALA A 386 -20.15 -17.37 -22.03
CA ALA A 386 -19.77 -18.40 -21.06
C ALA A 386 -20.09 -18.01 -19.61
N VAL A 387 -20.52 -16.76 -19.37
CA VAL A 387 -20.83 -16.28 -18.02
C VAL A 387 -22.10 -16.96 -17.53
N LYS A 388 -21.97 -17.70 -16.45
CA LYS A 388 -23.04 -18.46 -15.79
C LYS A 388 -23.56 -17.76 -14.54
N GLN A 389 -22.69 -17.03 -13.87
CA GLN A 389 -22.96 -16.31 -12.65
C GLN A 389 -22.50 -14.86 -12.76
N THR A 390 -23.36 -13.95 -12.32
CA THR A 390 -23.01 -12.54 -12.16
C THR A 390 -23.16 -12.13 -10.71
N VAL A 391 -22.15 -11.48 -10.16
CA VAL A 391 -22.13 -10.92 -8.81
C VAL A 391 -22.12 -9.40 -8.92
N LEU A 392 -23.19 -8.75 -8.45
CA LEU A 392 -23.27 -7.31 -8.33
C LEU A 392 -22.92 -6.90 -6.89
N VAL A 393 -21.82 -6.17 -6.73
CA VAL A 393 -21.39 -5.63 -5.44
C VAL A 393 -21.94 -4.23 -5.27
N LEU A 394 -22.81 -4.02 -4.29
CA LEU A 394 -23.31 -2.69 -3.92
C LEU A 394 -22.23 -1.99 -3.10
N ASP A 395 -21.50 -1.05 -3.70
CA ASP A 395 -20.34 -0.39 -3.09
C ASP A 395 -20.51 1.11 -2.87
N ASP A 396 -21.72 1.63 -3.08
CA ASP A 396 -22.08 3.01 -2.82
C ASP A 396 -23.54 3.08 -2.34
N PRO A 397 -23.78 3.44 -1.06
CA PRO A 397 -25.13 3.52 -0.51
C PRO A 397 -25.96 4.66 -1.13
N ASP A 398 -25.29 5.69 -1.66
CA ASP A 398 -25.92 6.89 -2.22
C ASP A 398 -26.13 6.78 -3.73
N ALA A 399 -25.51 5.81 -4.40
CA ALA A 399 -25.68 5.57 -5.82
C ALA A 399 -27.16 5.31 -6.16
N THR A 400 -27.80 6.32 -6.75
CA THR A 400 -29.21 6.27 -7.08
C THR A 400 -29.48 5.21 -8.15
N LEU A 401 -30.66 4.60 -8.08
CA LEU A 401 -31.19 3.72 -9.13
C LEU A 401 -31.10 4.33 -10.54
N ASP A 402 -31.13 5.65 -10.63
CA ASP A 402 -31.10 6.37 -11.90
C ASP A 402 -29.72 6.32 -12.57
N SER A 403 -28.63 6.22 -11.79
CA SER A 403 -27.28 6.01 -12.36
C SER A 403 -27.17 4.68 -13.11
N LEU A 404 -27.74 3.60 -12.55
CA LEU A 404 -27.78 2.29 -13.18
C LEU A 404 -28.73 2.24 -14.38
N ARG A 405 -29.81 3.02 -14.36
CA ARG A 405 -30.78 3.11 -15.48
C ARG A 405 -30.18 3.71 -16.73
N ALA A 406 -29.21 4.61 -16.58
CA ALA A 406 -28.52 5.23 -17.70
C ALA A 406 -27.50 4.29 -18.36
N SER A 407 -27.07 3.22 -17.68
CA SER A 407 -26.10 2.28 -18.20
C SER A 407 -26.69 1.38 -19.30
N PRO A 408 -25.96 1.14 -20.41
CA PRO A 408 -26.31 0.13 -21.39
C PRO A 408 -26.56 -1.24 -20.75
N ALA A 409 -27.56 -1.95 -21.27
CA ALA A 409 -27.87 -3.29 -20.79
C ALA A 409 -26.74 -4.27 -21.15
N LEU A 410 -26.31 -5.03 -20.14
CA LEU A 410 -25.31 -6.08 -20.24
C LEU A 410 -25.91 -7.32 -20.94
N ARG A 411 -25.18 -7.88 -21.91
CA ARG A 411 -25.59 -9.08 -22.64
C ARG A 411 -24.84 -10.30 -22.10
N VAL A 412 -25.49 -11.03 -21.20
CA VAL A 412 -24.96 -12.26 -20.60
C VAL A 412 -25.96 -13.41 -20.77
N PRO A 413 -26.09 -13.96 -22.00
CA PRO A 413 -27.21 -14.82 -22.38
C PRO A 413 -27.28 -16.16 -21.61
N SER A 414 -26.19 -16.56 -20.96
CA SER A 414 -26.07 -17.84 -20.24
C SER A 414 -26.14 -17.69 -18.71
N VAL A 415 -26.44 -16.49 -18.20
CA VAL A 415 -26.52 -16.27 -16.75
C VAL A 415 -27.78 -16.92 -16.19
N HIS A 416 -27.57 -17.78 -15.19
CA HIS A 416 -28.62 -18.45 -14.44
C HIS A 416 -28.63 -18.08 -12.95
N SER A 417 -27.59 -17.38 -12.48
CA SER A 417 -27.45 -16.92 -11.10
C SER A 417 -27.04 -15.46 -11.05
N LEU A 418 -27.83 -14.66 -10.34
CA LEU A 418 -27.50 -13.28 -9.99
C LEU A 418 -27.35 -13.19 -8.48
N ILE A 419 -26.15 -12.84 -8.04
CA ILE A 419 -25.85 -12.62 -6.62
C ILE A 419 -25.73 -11.12 -6.40
N VAL A 420 -26.42 -10.59 -5.40
CA VAL A 420 -26.24 -9.21 -4.96
C VAL A 420 -25.57 -9.23 -3.59
N GLU A 421 -24.37 -8.65 -3.51
CA GLU A 421 -23.56 -8.61 -2.30
C GLU A 421 -23.44 -7.16 -1.81
N ALA A 422 -23.60 -6.93 -0.51
CA ALA A 422 -23.24 -5.64 0.07
C ALA A 422 -21.72 -5.51 0.15
N GLY A 423 -21.20 -4.36 -0.27
CA GLY A 423 -19.81 -3.97 -0.06
C GLY A 423 -19.48 -3.81 1.42
N PRO A 424 -18.18 -3.74 1.77
CA PRO A 424 -17.71 -3.71 3.15
C PRO A 424 -18.26 -2.50 3.95
N ASP A 425 -18.57 -1.40 3.26
CA ASP A 425 -19.03 -0.16 3.87
C ASP A 425 -20.56 -0.07 4.02
N ILE A 426 -21.31 -1.12 3.63
CA ILE A 426 -22.78 -1.15 3.71
C ILE A 426 -23.19 -2.09 4.84
N GLU A 427 -23.50 -1.52 6.01
CA GLU A 427 -23.91 -2.27 7.21
C GLU A 427 -25.22 -3.04 7.05
N SER A 428 -26.14 -2.52 6.23
CA SER A 428 -27.42 -3.19 5.94
C SER A 428 -27.91 -2.84 4.53
N PRO A 429 -27.76 -3.75 3.54
CA PRO A 429 -28.28 -3.50 2.21
C PRO A 429 -29.81 -3.56 2.24
N SER A 430 -30.47 -2.40 2.27
CA SER A 430 -31.90 -2.31 2.00
C SER A 430 -32.12 -2.36 0.48
N ILE A 431 -31.97 -3.56 -0.10
CA ILE A 431 -32.17 -3.75 -1.54
C ILE A 431 -33.67 -3.60 -1.82
N SER A 432 -34.06 -2.44 -2.35
CA SER A 432 -35.46 -2.24 -2.72
C SER A 432 -35.88 -3.26 -3.77
N ALA A 433 -37.11 -3.77 -3.67
CA ALA A 433 -37.69 -4.64 -4.71
C ALA A 433 -37.69 -3.97 -6.10
N LYS A 434 -37.64 -2.63 -6.15
CA LYS A 434 -37.47 -1.85 -7.39
C LYS A 434 -36.10 -2.05 -8.03
N LEU A 435 -35.02 -2.11 -7.23
CA LEU A 435 -33.66 -2.39 -7.71
C LEU A 435 -33.56 -3.79 -8.29
N LEU A 436 -34.07 -4.80 -7.57
CA LEU A 436 -34.09 -6.18 -8.07
C LEU A 436 -34.88 -6.30 -9.38
N ARG A 437 -36.08 -5.70 -9.45
CA ARG A 437 -36.89 -5.69 -10.68
C ARG A 437 -36.18 -5.00 -11.84
N HIS A 438 -35.49 -3.90 -11.58
CA HIS A 438 -34.77 -3.17 -12.61
C HIS A 438 -33.59 -3.98 -13.17
N ILE A 439 -32.79 -4.57 -12.28
CA ILE A 439 -31.69 -5.46 -12.64
C ILE A 439 -32.23 -6.63 -13.48
N SER A 440 -33.35 -7.25 -13.08
CA SER A 440 -33.94 -8.37 -13.82
C SER A 440 -34.63 -8.00 -15.14
N GLY A 441 -35.08 -6.75 -15.31
CA GLY A 441 -36.02 -6.36 -16.37
C GLY A 441 -35.45 -5.50 -17.50
N HIS A 442 -34.38 -4.72 -17.26
CA HIS A 442 -33.82 -3.79 -18.24
C HIS A 442 -32.31 -3.87 -18.42
N GLY A 443 -31.56 -4.37 -17.42
CA GLY A 443 -30.10 -4.41 -17.47
C GLY A 443 -29.51 -5.66 -18.11
N PHE A 444 -30.28 -6.75 -18.27
CA PHE A 444 -29.81 -8.03 -18.76
C PHE A 444 -30.69 -8.43 -19.96
N ILE A 445 -30.23 -8.21 -21.20
CA ILE A 445 -31.06 -8.48 -22.40
C ILE A 445 -31.10 -9.98 -22.65
N THR A 446 -31.93 -10.67 -21.88
CA THR A 446 -32.65 -11.90 -22.21
C THR A 446 -33.65 -12.10 -21.08
N PRO A 447 -34.95 -12.34 -21.33
CA PRO A 447 -35.89 -12.68 -20.27
C PRO A 447 -35.38 -13.96 -19.59
N ILE A 448 -34.75 -13.81 -18.42
CA ILE A 448 -34.02 -14.90 -17.77
C ILE A 448 -35.05 -15.91 -17.26
N PRO A 449 -35.17 -17.10 -17.86
CA PRO A 449 -36.08 -18.11 -17.36
C PRO A 449 -35.45 -18.68 -16.09
N MET A 450 -36.04 -18.39 -14.92
CA MET A 450 -35.62 -18.92 -13.61
C MET A 450 -34.21 -18.54 -13.14
N CYS A 451 -33.87 -17.25 -13.11
CA CYS A 451 -32.67 -16.80 -12.38
C CYS A 451 -32.91 -16.86 -10.87
N SER A 452 -32.10 -17.60 -10.12
CA SER A 452 -32.10 -17.50 -8.65
C SER A 452 -31.39 -16.21 -8.24
N VAL A 453 -32.11 -15.30 -7.57
CA VAL A 453 -31.51 -14.11 -6.97
C VAL A 453 -31.14 -14.43 -5.53
N THR A 454 -29.85 -14.38 -5.21
CA THR A 454 -29.36 -14.58 -3.85
C THR A 454 -28.78 -13.27 -3.32
N VAL A 455 -29.26 -12.82 -2.16
CA VAL A 455 -28.68 -11.68 -1.44
C VAL A 455 -27.74 -12.23 -0.37
N ARG A 456 -26.46 -11.90 -0.45
CA ARG A 456 -25.47 -12.27 0.57
C ARG A 456 -25.13 -11.06 1.42
N ARG A 457 -25.06 -11.28 2.74
CA ARG A 457 -24.43 -10.32 3.65
C ARG A 457 -22.91 -10.46 3.53
N PRO A 458 -22.16 -9.36 3.64
CA PRO A 458 -20.71 -9.45 3.69
C PRO A 458 -20.31 -10.40 4.82
N VAL A 459 -19.53 -11.42 4.47
CA VAL A 459 -18.84 -12.21 5.49
C VAL A 459 -17.73 -11.32 5.98
N THR A 460 -17.87 -10.77 7.20
CA THR A 460 -16.79 -10.06 7.86
C THR A 460 -15.67 -11.08 8.09
N VAL A 461 -14.73 -11.16 7.16
CA VAL A 461 -13.49 -11.92 7.37
C VAL A 461 -12.70 -11.10 8.39
N VAL A 462 -12.82 -11.47 9.66
CA VAL A 462 -11.96 -10.94 10.73
C VAL A 462 -10.55 -11.44 10.44
N GLY A 463 -9.80 -10.67 9.66
CA GLY A 463 -8.39 -10.93 9.40
C GLY A 463 -7.59 -10.69 10.67
N HIS A 464 -6.89 -11.72 11.15
CA HIS A 464 -5.85 -11.61 12.15
C HIS A 464 -4.55 -11.06 11.56
#